data_AF-Q21BD9-F1
#
_entry.id   AF-Q21BD9-F1
#
_cell.length_a   1.000
_cell.length_b   1.000
_cell.length_c   1.000
_cell.angle_alpha   90.00
_cell.angle_beta   90.00
_cell.angle_gamma   90.00
#
_symmetry.space_group_name_H-M   'P 1'
#
loop_
_entity.id
_entity.type
_entity.pdbx_description
1 polymer ?
#
loop_
_entity_poly.entity_id
_entity_poly.type
_entity_poly.pdbx_seq_one_letter_code
_entity_poly.pdbx_strand_id
1 'polypeptide(L)'
;MAGSERTEGAEPTAATGAAGEESGAGPAPGSGAGPNERPARTGDKGEYGPVPSPGPVASATPLEAITISCLANAHYHSGREAFLDTVHRWFMFLVIAFGATALTDVLPRISHSVFGFSLDVGAVKEACAASAAIIAALDLTFDLSNRARSHSMMKRRYYELLADLREGQKTIEHGRVCLERFSADEEPMYRVLYLSCWNSAQMTVFGKLAKKFEISFCGNLFKNWFRRPSAVYPMVDPRGDRERGFASSQSA
;
A
#
# COMPACT_ATOMS: atom_id res chain seq x y z
N MET A 1 -39.72 30.89 -37.57
CA MET A 1 -39.36 29.96 -36.49
C MET A 1 -38.44 30.70 -35.54
N ALA A 2 -38.80 30.68 -34.27
CA ALA A 2 -38.38 31.63 -33.24
C ALA A 2 -36.89 31.48 -32.85
N GLY A 3 -36.25 32.63 -32.62
CA GLY A 3 -34.90 32.73 -32.05
C GLY A 3 -34.92 32.50 -30.55
N SER A 4 -33.88 31.82 -30.07
CA SER A 4 -33.63 31.61 -28.65
C SER A 4 -32.52 32.56 -28.21
N GLU A 5 -32.87 33.52 -27.36
CA GLU A 5 -31.94 34.42 -26.69
C GLU A 5 -31.13 33.65 -25.64
N ARG A 6 -29.82 33.96 -25.58
CA ARG A 6 -28.86 33.40 -24.64
C ARG A 6 -28.64 34.45 -23.55
N THR A 7 -29.16 34.20 -22.36
CA THR A 7 -28.94 35.04 -21.18
C THR A 7 -27.61 34.65 -20.52
N GLU A 8 -26.66 35.58 -20.52
CA GLU A 8 -25.45 35.56 -19.71
C GLU A 8 -25.80 35.89 -18.25
N GLY A 9 -25.61 34.92 -17.36
CA GLY A 9 -25.67 35.13 -15.91
C GLY A 9 -24.26 35.35 -15.37
N ALA A 10 -23.99 36.58 -14.95
CA ALA A 10 -22.76 36.95 -14.23
C ALA A 10 -22.83 36.46 -12.78
N GLU A 11 -21.84 35.66 -12.37
CA GLU A 11 -21.61 35.32 -10.95
C GLU A 11 -20.88 36.48 -10.23
N PRO A 12 -21.32 36.87 -9.02
CA PRO A 12 -20.62 37.86 -8.21
C PRO A 12 -19.43 37.25 -7.46
N THR A 13 -18.24 37.76 -7.74
CA THR A 13 -17.00 37.51 -7.00
C THR A 13 -17.09 38.11 -5.59
N ALA A 14 -17.28 37.26 -4.57
CA ALA A 14 -17.22 37.67 -3.18
C ALA A 14 -15.76 37.81 -2.73
N ALA A 15 -15.29 39.06 -2.65
CA ALA A 15 -14.04 39.42 -2.01
C ALA A 15 -14.20 39.30 -0.48
N THR A 16 -13.50 38.34 0.14
CA THR A 16 -13.30 38.31 1.58
C THR A 16 -11.90 38.82 1.88
N GLY A 17 -11.82 40.08 2.32
CA GLY A 17 -10.62 40.66 2.88
C GLY A 17 -10.44 40.16 4.32
N ALA A 18 -9.30 39.53 4.58
CA ALA A 18 -8.75 39.36 5.91
C ALA A 18 -7.39 40.05 5.92
N ALA A 19 -7.38 41.31 6.37
CA ALA A 19 -6.18 41.99 6.79
C ALA A 19 -5.82 41.45 8.18
N GLY A 20 -4.76 40.63 8.24
CA GLY A 20 -4.10 40.23 9.47
C GLY A 20 -2.71 40.86 9.49
N GLU A 21 -2.47 41.69 10.51
CA GLU A 21 -1.23 42.41 10.78
C GLU A 21 -0.01 41.47 10.88
N GLU A 22 0.98 41.68 10.02
CA GLU A 22 2.33 41.13 10.20
C GLU A 22 3.09 41.97 11.24
N SER A 23 3.03 41.54 12.50
CA SER A 23 3.95 42.01 13.54
C SER A 23 5.26 41.26 13.44
N GLY A 24 6.31 41.97 13.02
CA GLY A 24 7.67 41.46 12.91
C GLY A 24 8.29 41.10 14.26
N ALA A 25 8.68 39.84 14.40
CA ALA A 25 9.67 39.39 15.36
C ALA A 25 10.82 38.73 14.59
N GLY A 26 11.97 39.39 14.58
CA GLY A 26 13.16 38.94 13.85
C GLY A 26 13.72 37.61 14.37
N PRO A 27 14.41 36.83 13.52
CA PRO A 27 15.09 35.63 13.97
C PRO A 27 16.43 35.96 14.63
N ALA A 28 16.60 35.47 15.85
CA ALA A 28 17.90 35.37 16.52
C ALA A 28 18.81 34.36 15.78
N PRO A 29 20.13 34.60 15.68
CA PRO A 29 21.07 33.62 15.16
C PRO A 29 21.43 32.63 16.28
N GLY A 30 20.81 31.44 16.25
CA GLY A 30 20.98 30.41 17.27
C GLY A 30 21.41 29.06 16.70
N SER A 31 22.73 28.83 16.73
CA SER A 31 23.38 27.55 17.11
C SER A 31 22.96 26.25 16.41
N GLY A 32 23.80 25.85 15.44
CA GLY A 32 24.23 24.49 15.12
C GLY A 32 23.39 23.29 15.58
N ALA A 33 22.60 22.75 14.65
CA ALA A 33 22.21 21.35 14.63
C ALA A 33 22.99 20.68 13.50
N GLY A 34 23.89 19.77 13.86
CA GLY A 34 24.74 19.04 12.93
C GLY A 34 23.96 18.13 11.96
N PRO A 35 24.65 17.59 10.93
CA PRO A 35 24.05 16.65 10.00
C PRO A 35 23.58 15.43 10.77
N ASN A 36 22.26 15.21 10.76
CA ASN A 36 21.62 14.02 11.29
C ASN A 36 21.96 12.87 10.34
N GLU A 37 23.17 12.34 10.45
CA GLU A 37 23.60 11.09 9.85
C GLU A 37 22.67 10.00 10.38
N ARG A 38 21.69 9.61 9.56
CA ARG A 38 20.92 8.39 9.80
C ARG A 38 21.95 7.26 9.92
N PRO A 39 22.02 6.53 11.05
CA PRO A 39 22.88 5.37 11.13
C PRO A 39 22.46 4.39 10.04
N ALA A 40 23.40 4.10 9.14
CA ALA A 40 23.27 3.04 8.17
C ALA A 40 22.95 1.77 8.96
N ARG A 41 21.73 1.25 8.77
CA ARG A 41 21.26 0.01 9.39
C ARG A 41 22.07 -1.14 8.79
N THR A 42 23.24 -1.39 9.35
CA THR A 42 24.05 -2.58 9.10
C THR A 42 23.38 -3.78 9.74
N GLY A 43 23.09 -4.81 8.94
CA GLY A 43 22.92 -6.16 9.44
C GLY A 43 21.50 -6.72 9.34
N ASP A 44 21.08 -7.02 8.11
CA ASP A 44 20.44 -8.32 7.85
C ASP A 44 20.83 -8.74 6.43
N LYS A 45 21.95 -9.47 6.32
CA LYS A 45 22.28 -10.22 5.09
C LYS A 45 21.39 -11.47 5.05
N GLY A 46 20.08 -11.28 5.05
CA GLY A 46 19.18 -12.33 4.60
C GLY A 46 19.60 -12.64 3.17
N GLU A 47 20.00 -13.88 2.92
CA GLU A 47 20.21 -14.45 1.58
C GLU A 47 18.89 -14.42 0.80
N TYR A 48 18.43 -13.22 0.49
CA TYR A 48 17.49 -12.99 -0.59
C TYR A 48 18.35 -12.96 -1.85
N GLY A 49 18.76 -14.16 -2.30
CA GLY A 49 19.23 -14.32 -3.67
C GLY A 49 18.22 -13.66 -4.62
N PRO A 50 18.67 -13.09 -5.75
CA PRO A 50 17.80 -12.38 -6.68
C PRO A 50 16.56 -13.24 -6.93
N VAL A 51 15.41 -12.76 -6.47
CA VAL A 51 14.15 -13.45 -6.68
C VAL A 51 14.06 -13.60 -8.19
N PRO A 52 14.01 -14.84 -8.74
CA PRO A 52 14.03 -15.02 -10.17
C PRO A 52 12.90 -14.19 -10.75
N SER A 53 13.30 -13.17 -11.52
CA SER A 53 12.37 -12.38 -12.31
C SER A 53 11.51 -13.40 -13.06
N PRO A 54 10.17 -13.34 -12.97
CA PRO A 54 9.31 -14.28 -13.67
C PRO A 54 9.80 -14.35 -15.12
N GLY A 55 10.23 -15.55 -15.53
CA GLY A 55 11.04 -15.74 -16.71
C GLY A 55 10.42 -15.09 -17.95
N PRO A 56 11.24 -14.76 -18.97
CA PRO A 56 10.74 -14.13 -20.19
C PRO A 56 9.57 -14.95 -20.73
N VAL A 57 8.40 -14.32 -20.79
CA VAL A 57 7.27 -14.87 -21.52
C VAL A 57 7.80 -15.03 -22.94
N ALA A 58 7.98 -16.27 -23.41
CA ALA A 58 8.75 -16.58 -24.62
C ALA A 58 8.22 -15.94 -25.93
N SER A 59 7.13 -15.17 -25.85
CA SER A 59 6.50 -14.45 -26.95
C SER A 59 6.24 -12.96 -26.70
N ALA A 60 6.67 -12.38 -25.57
CA ALA A 60 6.43 -10.96 -25.29
C ALA A 60 7.50 -10.09 -25.95
N THR A 61 7.07 -9.01 -26.61
CA THR A 61 7.98 -7.95 -27.04
C THR A 61 8.65 -7.32 -25.81
N PRO A 62 9.87 -6.75 -25.95
CA PRO A 62 10.53 -6.09 -24.83
C PRO A 62 9.68 -4.99 -24.16
N LEU A 63 8.88 -4.26 -24.94
CA LEU A 63 7.98 -3.23 -24.45
C LEU A 63 6.83 -3.82 -23.61
N GLU A 64 6.24 -4.94 -24.04
CA GLU A 64 5.21 -5.64 -23.27
C GLU A 64 5.76 -6.16 -21.95
N ALA A 65 6.97 -6.73 -21.94
CA ALA A 65 7.61 -7.22 -20.72
C ALA A 65 7.81 -6.10 -19.67
N ILE A 66 8.26 -4.92 -20.12
CA ILE A 66 8.39 -3.74 -19.25
C ILE A 66 7.01 -3.25 -18.82
N THR A 67 6.02 -3.21 -19.72
CA THR A 67 4.64 -2.81 -19.40
C THR A 67 4.04 -3.66 -18.30
N ILE A 68 4.17 -4.99 -18.40
CA ILE A 68 3.68 -5.93 -17.39
C ILE A 68 4.39 -5.69 -16.06
N SER A 69 5.71 -5.46 -16.08
CA SER A 69 6.49 -5.19 -14.88
C SER A 69 6.04 -3.90 -14.19
N CYS A 70 5.87 -2.80 -14.95
CA CYS A 70 5.35 -1.54 -14.41
C CYS A 70 3.94 -1.70 -13.83
N LEU A 71 3.03 -2.36 -14.55
CA LEU A 71 1.65 -2.57 -14.10
C LEU A 71 1.57 -3.48 -12.86
N ALA A 72 2.35 -4.57 -12.83
CA ALA A 72 2.40 -5.48 -11.69
C ALA A 72 2.88 -4.77 -10.42
N ASN A 73 3.97 -3.98 -10.53
CA ASN A 73 4.48 -3.19 -9.43
C ASN A 73 3.52 -2.07 -9.01
N ALA A 74 2.92 -1.34 -9.96
CA ALA A 74 1.93 -0.31 -9.65
C ALA A 74 0.71 -0.88 -8.90
N HIS A 75 0.17 -2.02 -9.36
CA HIS A 75 -0.92 -2.71 -8.67
C HIS A 75 -0.49 -3.25 -7.30
N TYR A 76 0.75 -3.73 -7.16
CA TYR A 76 1.30 -4.19 -5.88
C TYR A 76 1.32 -3.04 -4.86
N HIS A 77 1.89 -1.89 -5.24
CA HIS A 77 1.94 -0.72 -4.37
C HIS A 77 0.54 -0.16 -4.06
N SER A 78 -0.37 -0.14 -5.03
CA SER A 78 -1.78 0.22 -4.81
C SER A 78 -2.46 -0.69 -3.79
N GLY A 79 -2.25 -2.01 -3.90
CA GLY A 79 -2.80 -2.99 -2.94
C GLY A 79 -2.23 -2.84 -1.53
N ARG A 80 -0.93 -2.55 -1.41
CA ARG A 80 -0.27 -2.28 -0.12
C ARG A 80 -0.73 -0.98 0.52
N GLU A 81 -0.84 0.09 -0.26
CA GLU A 81 -1.38 1.38 0.16
C GLU A 81 -2.80 1.21 0.73
N ALA A 82 -3.70 0.59 -0.04
CA ALA A 82 -5.08 0.37 0.38
C ALA A 82 -5.18 -0.49 1.65
N PHE A 83 -4.34 -1.53 1.76
CA PHE A 83 -4.30 -2.37 2.95
C PHE A 83 -3.85 -1.59 4.19
N LEU A 84 -2.73 -0.87 4.12
CA LEU A 84 -2.19 -0.11 5.24
C LEU A 84 -3.13 1.01 5.67
N ASP A 85 -3.72 1.74 4.72
CA ASP A 85 -4.73 2.77 4.99
C ASP A 85 -5.97 2.16 5.69
N THR A 86 -6.43 0.99 5.23
CA THR A 86 -7.54 0.28 5.88
C THR A 86 -7.21 -0.11 7.32
N VAL A 87 -6.02 -0.67 7.58
CA VAL A 87 -5.61 -1.06 8.94
C VAL A 87 -5.50 0.16 9.85
N HIS A 88 -4.90 1.26 9.37
CA HIS A 88 -4.80 2.51 10.11
C HIS A 88 -6.18 3.04 10.52
N ARG A 89 -7.14 3.07 9.59
CA ARG A 89 -8.52 3.50 9.89
C ARG A 89 -9.21 2.60 10.91
N TRP A 90 -8.98 1.28 10.85
CA TRP A 90 -9.50 0.35 11.86
C TRP A 90 -8.87 0.59 13.23
N PHE A 91 -7.57 0.87 13.31
CA PHE A 91 -6.91 1.19 14.58
C PHE A 91 -7.47 2.47 15.18
N MET A 92 -7.59 3.55 14.39
CA MET A 92 -8.22 4.79 14.84
C MET A 92 -9.66 4.59 15.32
N PHE A 93 -10.45 3.79 14.58
CA PHE A 93 -11.80 3.44 15.00
C PHE A 93 -11.83 2.69 16.35
N LEU A 94 -10.98 1.68 16.53
CA LEU A 94 -10.92 0.90 17.77
C LEU A 94 -10.47 1.76 18.97
N VAL A 95 -9.52 2.68 18.77
CA VAL A 95 -9.10 3.64 19.79
C VAL A 95 -10.29 4.51 20.23
N ILE A 96 -11.07 5.04 19.27
CA ILE A 96 -12.25 5.85 19.58
C ILE A 96 -13.32 5.01 20.29
N ALA A 97 -13.61 3.80 19.80
CA ALA A 97 -14.63 2.93 20.38
C ALA A 97 -14.29 2.51 21.82
N PHE A 98 -13.05 2.08 22.07
CA PHE A 98 -12.60 1.71 23.42
C PHE A 98 -12.44 2.92 24.34
N GLY A 99 -11.94 4.05 23.82
CA GLY A 99 -11.86 5.29 24.57
C GLY A 99 -13.24 5.82 24.99
N ALA A 100 -14.23 5.79 24.10
CA ALA A 100 -15.59 6.18 24.41
C ALA A 100 -16.24 5.24 25.45
N THR A 101 -15.99 3.93 25.34
CA THR A 101 -16.49 2.94 26.31
C THR A 101 -15.92 3.20 27.71
N ALA A 102 -14.65 3.60 27.81
CA ALA A 102 -14.02 3.95 29.08
C ALA A 102 -14.63 5.21 29.74
N LEU A 103 -15.25 6.10 28.97
CA LEU A 103 -15.87 7.35 29.45
C LEU A 103 -17.36 7.23 29.80
N THR A 104 -17.94 6.04 29.73
CA THR A 104 -19.38 5.82 29.96
C THR A 104 -19.86 6.14 31.39
N ASP A 105 -18.95 6.40 32.34
CA ASP A 105 -19.27 6.84 33.71
C ASP A 105 -20.00 8.18 33.82
N VAL A 106 -20.05 8.96 32.74
CA VAL A 106 -20.88 10.17 32.68
C VAL A 106 -22.37 9.82 32.62
N LEU A 107 -22.74 8.60 32.21
CA LEU A 107 -24.14 8.15 32.23
C LEU A 107 -24.50 7.57 33.61
N PRO A 108 -25.65 7.93 34.19
CA PRO A 108 -26.08 7.44 35.50
C PRO A 108 -26.11 5.90 35.52
N ARG A 109 -25.67 5.30 36.62
CA ARG A 109 -25.50 3.85 36.83
C ARG A 109 -26.74 3.05 36.44
N ILE A 110 -26.81 2.62 35.18
CA ILE A 110 -27.75 1.60 34.74
C ILE A 110 -27.18 0.26 35.21
N SER A 111 -27.34 -0.01 36.51
CA SER A 111 -26.98 -1.28 37.15
C SER A 111 -28.04 -2.32 36.78
N HIS A 112 -28.05 -2.77 35.53
CA HIS A 112 -28.81 -3.96 35.16
C HIS A 112 -27.88 -5.16 35.14
N SER A 113 -28.18 -6.13 36.02
CA SER A 113 -27.75 -7.51 35.89
C SER A 113 -28.28 -8.04 34.54
N VAL A 114 -27.51 -7.88 33.47
CA VAL A 114 -27.82 -8.48 32.18
C VAL A 114 -27.12 -9.85 32.15
N PHE A 115 -27.90 -10.93 31.96
CA PHE A 115 -27.41 -12.32 31.82
C PHE A 115 -26.82 -13.03 33.06
N GLY A 116 -26.99 -12.52 34.28
CA GLY A 116 -26.59 -13.25 35.50
C GLY A 116 -25.08 -13.43 35.68
N PHE A 117 -24.26 -12.75 34.87
CA PHE A 117 -22.82 -12.66 35.05
C PHE A 117 -22.50 -11.37 35.80
N SER A 118 -21.90 -11.48 36.99
CA SER A 118 -21.36 -10.33 37.73
C SER A 118 -20.04 -9.90 37.08
N LEU A 119 -20.13 -9.22 35.93
CA LEU A 119 -18.98 -8.60 35.29
C LEU A 119 -18.65 -7.32 36.06
N ASP A 120 -17.43 -7.25 36.62
CA ASP A 120 -16.94 -6.03 37.25
C ASP A 120 -16.77 -4.96 36.17
N VAL A 121 -17.72 -4.03 36.15
CA VAL A 121 -17.76 -2.90 35.20
C VAL A 121 -16.50 -2.05 35.33
N GLY A 122 -15.86 -2.00 36.50
CA GLY A 122 -14.57 -1.32 36.71
C GLY A 122 -13.46 -1.97 35.89
N ALA A 123 -13.29 -3.29 36.04
CA ALA A 123 -12.26 -4.05 35.31
C ALA A 123 -12.42 -3.95 33.78
N VAL A 124 -13.65 -3.96 33.26
CA VAL A 124 -13.89 -3.80 31.81
C VAL A 124 -13.44 -2.44 31.31
N LYS A 125 -13.70 -1.37 32.06
CA LYS A 125 -13.31 -0.01 31.68
C LYS A 125 -11.80 0.16 31.65
N GLU A 126 -11.12 -0.33 32.69
CA GLU A 126 -9.67 -0.32 32.76
C GLU A 126 -9.07 -1.09 31.57
N ALA A 127 -9.64 -2.26 31.25
CA ALA A 127 -9.24 -3.05 30.09
C ALA A 127 -9.48 -2.31 28.76
N CYS A 128 -10.62 -1.63 28.58
CA CYS A 128 -10.91 -0.82 27.39
C CYS A 128 -9.94 0.36 27.26
N ALA A 129 -9.69 1.12 28.34
CA ALA A 129 -8.76 2.24 28.33
C ALA A 129 -7.33 1.78 28.00
N ALA A 130 -6.87 0.69 28.62
CA ALA A 130 -5.57 0.09 28.33
C ALA A 130 -5.49 -0.39 26.86
N SER A 131 -6.55 -1.02 26.35
CA SER A 131 -6.60 -1.48 24.96
C SER A 131 -6.55 -0.32 23.97
N ALA A 132 -7.26 0.78 24.23
CA ALA A 132 -7.20 1.98 23.40
C ALA A 132 -5.77 2.55 23.35
N ALA A 133 -5.10 2.65 24.50
CA ALA A 133 -3.72 3.13 24.57
C ALA A 133 -2.73 2.22 23.81
N ILE A 134 -2.86 0.89 23.96
CA ILE A 134 -2.01 -0.08 23.25
C ILE A 134 -2.21 0.02 21.74
N ILE A 135 -3.46 0.07 21.27
CA ILE A 135 -3.74 0.15 19.83
C ILE A 135 -3.20 1.46 19.23
N ALA A 136 -3.39 2.59 19.92
CA ALA A 136 -2.83 3.87 19.50
C ALA A 136 -1.30 3.83 19.43
N ALA A 137 -0.66 3.21 20.42
CA ALA A 137 0.79 3.02 20.43
C ALA A 137 1.28 2.12 19.28
N LEU A 138 0.55 1.06 18.95
CA LEU A 138 0.87 0.18 17.82
C LEU A 138 0.72 0.91 16.48
N ASP A 139 -0.34 1.69 16.29
CA ASP A 139 -0.56 2.51 15.08
C ASP A 139 0.62 3.48 14.85
N LEU A 140 1.02 4.18 15.91
CA LEU A 140 2.16 5.10 15.89
C LEU A 140 3.49 4.37 15.64
N THR A 141 3.72 3.24 16.31
CA THR A 141 4.99 2.49 16.23
C THR A 141 5.20 1.90 14.84
N PHE A 142 4.15 1.39 14.19
CA PHE A 142 4.26 0.83 12.85
C PHE A 142 4.21 1.87 11.73
N ASP A 143 3.88 3.14 12.07
CA ASP A 143 3.86 4.27 11.15
C ASP A 143 3.06 3.98 9.86
N LEU A 144 1.86 3.40 10.04
CA LEU A 144 1.08 2.83 8.94
C LEU A 144 0.73 3.87 7.87
N SER A 145 0.41 5.09 8.29
CA SER A 145 0.04 6.20 7.41
C SER A 145 1.20 6.65 6.51
N ASN A 146 2.40 6.81 7.08
CA ASN A 146 3.57 7.19 6.30
C ASN A 146 3.99 6.08 5.33
N ARG A 147 3.92 4.80 5.76
CA ARG A 147 4.17 3.66 4.87
C ARG A 147 3.17 3.59 3.72
N ALA A 148 1.89 3.82 3.98
CA ALA A 148 0.87 3.90 2.92
C ALA A 148 1.21 5.00 1.90
N ARG A 149 1.64 6.17 2.38
CA ARG A 149 2.09 7.28 1.53
C ARG A 149 3.31 6.89 0.68
N SER A 150 4.31 6.21 1.24
CA SER A 150 5.47 5.71 0.48
C SER A 150 5.06 4.78 -0.66
N HIS A 151 4.11 3.87 -0.42
CA HIS A 151 3.55 3.02 -1.48
C HIS A 151 2.81 3.85 -2.54
N SER A 152 2.05 4.87 -2.15
CA SER A 152 1.37 5.77 -3.10
C SER A 152 2.35 6.49 -4.05
N MET A 153 3.48 6.94 -3.52
CA MET A 153 4.55 7.57 -4.33
C MET A 153 5.18 6.58 -5.31
N MET A 154 5.49 5.35 -4.88
CA MET A 154 6.03 4.33 -5.78
C MET A 154 5.04 3.95 -6.89
N LYS A 155 3.76 3.75 -6.55
CA LYS A 155 2.69 3.52 -7.53
C LYS A 155 2.70 4.58 -8.62
N ARG A 156 2.81 5.86 -8.23
CA ARG A 156 2.88 6.99 -9.17
C ARG A 156 4.10 6.90 -10.09
N ARG A 157 5.30 6.65 -9.54
CA ARG A 157 6.54 6.52 -10.34
C ARG A 157 6.45 5.43 -11.42
N TYR A 158 5.81 4.30 -11.11
CA TYR A 158 5.61 3.22 -12.08
C TYR A 158 4.66 3.61 -13.22
N TYR A 159 3.58 4.33 -12.92
CA TYR A 159 2.67 4.82 -13.96
C TYR A 159 3.29 5.93 -14.80
N GLU A 160 4.06 6.84 -14.20
CA GLU A 160 4.82 7.87 -14.91
C GLU A 160 5.82 7.23 -15.87
N LEU A 161 6.61 6.24 -15.42
CA LEU A 161 7.53 5.51 -16.29
C LEU A 161 6.81 4.81 -17.45
N LEU A 162 5.63 4.22 -17.18
CA LEU A 162 4.84 3.58 -18.22
C LEU A 162 4.29 4.58 -19.25
N ALA A 163 3.89 5.78 -18.81
CA ALA A 163 3.44 6.85 -19.71
C ALA A 163 4.60 7.31 -20.60
N ASP A 164 5.76 7.63 -20.02
CA ASP A 164 6.95 8.07 -20.75
C ASP A 164 7.38 7.07 -21.84
N LEU A 165 7.30 5.77 -21.55
CA LEU A 165 7.63 4.70 -22.50
C LEU A 165 6.61 4.63 -23.65
N ARG A 166 5.32 4.81 -23.36
CA ARG A 166 4.25 4.79 -24.37
C ARG A 166 4.27 6.01 -25.28
N GLU A 167 4.64 7.16 -24.73
CA GLU A 167 4.82 8.41 -25.48
C GLU A 167 6.14 8.45 -26.27
N GLY A 168 7.03 7.47 -26.05
CA GLY A 168 8.34 7.42 -26.70
C GLY A 168 9.35 8.42 -26.13
N GLN A 169 9.07 9.02 -24.97
CA GLN A 169 10.00 9.93 -24.28
C GLN A 169 11.21 9.18 -23.70
N LYS A 170 11.05 7.90 -23.38
CA LYS A 170 12.12 7.02 -22.87
C LYS A 170 12.29 5.80 -23.78
N THR A 171 13.54 5.38 -23.97
CA THR A 171 13.86 4.13 -24.66
C THR A 171 13.59 2.93 -23.75
N ILE A 172 13.43 1.74 -24.36
CA ILE A 172 13.23 0.48 -23.64
C ILE A 172 14.37 0.21 -22.66
N GLU A 173 15.62 0.44 -23.06
CA GLU A 173 16.79 0.25 -22.18
C GLU A 173 16.80 1.22 -21.00
N HIS A 174 16.42 2.49 -21.23
CA HIS A 174 16.27 3.45 -20.13
C HIS A 174 15.15 3.03 -19.17
N GLY A 175 14.05 2.48 -19.70
CA GLY A 175 12.98 1.90 -18.90
C GLY A 175 13.44 0.78 -17.97
N ARG A 176 14.30 -0.13 -18.45
CA ARG A 176 14.89 -1.20 -17.63
C ARG A 176 15.73 -0.65 -16.49
N VAL A 177 16.62 0.30 -16.78
CA VAL A 177 17.45 0.95 -15.76
C VAL A 177 16.59 1.67 -14.71
N CYS A 178 15.50 2.34 -15.12
CA CYS A 178 14.56 2.95 -14.19
C CYS A 178 13.88 1.91 -13.29
N LEU A 179 13.44 0.77 -13.85
CA LEU A 179 12.85 -0.31 -13.06
C LEU A 179 13.82 -0.86 -12.01
N GLU A 180 15.08 -1.12 -12.38
CA GLU A 180 16.11 -1.60 -11.45
C GLU A 180 16.36 -0.60 -10.31
N ARG A 181 16.41 0.70 -10.64
CA ARG A 181 16.54 1.76 -9.64
C ARG A 181 15.33 1.82 -8.70
N PHE A 182 14.11 1.68 -9.22
CA PHE A 182 12.91 1.65 -8.39
C PHE A 182 12.91 0.43 -7.47
N SER A 183 13.29 -0.75 -7.98
CA SER A 183 13.42 -1.96 -7.17
C SER A 183 14.47 -1.87 -6.06
N ALA A 184 15.49 -1.01 -6.20
CA ALA A 184 16.47 -0.77 -5.14
C ALA A 184 15.88 0.02 -3.94
N ASP A 185 14.88 0.87 -4.19
CA ASP A 185 14.17 1.65 -3.17
C ASP A 185 13.01 0.86 -2.51
N GLU A 186 12.68 -0.33 -3.03
CA GLU A 186 11.51 -1.08 -2.60
C GLU A 186 11.72 -1.84 -1.29
N GLU A 187 10.67 -1.85 -0.46
CA GLU A 187 10.60 -2.78 0.65
C GLU A 187 10.51 -4.24 0.15
N PRO A 188 11.05 -5.21 0.90
CA PRO A 188 10.64 -6.60 0.91
C PRO A 188 9.28 -6.96 0.28
N MET A 189 9.29 -7.55 -0.93
CA MET A 189 8.04 -7.91 -1.60
C MET A 189 7.25 -9.02 -0.91
N TYR A 190 5.93 -8.85 -0.83
CA TYR A 190 4.98 -9.90 -0.45
C TYR A 190 4.67 -10.77 -1.68
N ARG A 191 5.31 -11.93 -1.78
CA ARG A 191 5.33 -12.79 -2.98
C ARG A 191 3.92 -13.06 -3.51
N VAL A 192 3.00 -13.48 -2.64
CA VAL A 192 1.64 -13.87 -3.03
C VAL A 192 0.84 -12.68 -3.57
N LEU A 193 0.99 -11.51 -2.94
CA LEU A 193 0.36 -10.29 -3.41
C LEU A 193 0.91 -9.90 -4.78
N TYR A 194 2.23 -9.90 -4.93
CA TYR A 194 2.89 -9.59 -6.19
C TYR A 194 2.44 -10.52 -7.32
N LEU A 195 2.37 -11.84 -7.10
CA LEU A 195 1.90 -12.80 -8.10
C LEU A 195 0.44 -12.54 -8.50
N SER A 196 -0.43 -12.18 -7.55
CA SER A 196 -1.81 -11.77 -7.85
C SER A 196 -1.85 -10.51 -8.71
N CYS A 197 -1.00 -9.53 -8.44
CA CYS A 197 -0.90 -8.29 -9.22
C CYS A 197 -0.31 -8.54 -10.62
N TRP A 198 0.67 -9.45 -10.73
CA TRP A 198 1.24 -9.88 -12.00
C TRP A 198 0.19 -10.60 -12.86
N ASN A 199 -0.62 -11.50 -12.27
CA ASN A 199 -1.75 -12.12 -12.97
C ASN A 199 -2.72 -11.08 -13.54
N SER A 200 -3.05 -10.05 -12.76
CA SER A 200 -3.89 -8.95 -13.22
C SER A 200 -3.23 -8.15 -14.35
N ALA A 201 -1.94 -7.81 -14.22
CA ALA A 201 -1.19 -7.11 -15.26
C ALA A 201 -1.11 -7.90 -16.56
N GLN A 202 -0.85 -9.21 -16.48
CA GLN A 202 -0.87 -10.12 -17.62
C GLN A 202 -2.24 -10.15 -18.30
N MET A 203 -3.32 -10.25 -17.51
CA MET A 203 -4.68 -10.18 -18.03
C MET A 203 -4.99 -8.85 -18.72
N THR A 204 -4.46 -7.73 -18.24
CA THR A 204 -4.62 -6.43 -18.88
C THR A 204 -3.90 -6.35 -20.23
N VAL A 205 -2.72 -6.96 -20.36
CA VAL A 205 -1.91 -6.86 -21.59
C VAL A 205 -2.31 -7.91 -22.63
N PHE A 206 -2.48 -9.17 -22.24
CA PHE A 206 -2.74 -10.28 -23.18
C PHE A 206 -4.16 -10.84 -23.15
N GLY A 207 -5.03 -10.35 -22.25
CA GLY A 207 -6.41 -10.81 -22.16
C GLY A 207 -6.52 -12.32 -21.92
N LYS A 208 -7.20 -13.04 -22.83
CA LYS A 208 -7.41 -14.49 -22.72
C LYS A 208 -6.13 -15.32 -22.88
N LEU A 209 -5.07 -14.74 -23.46
CA LEU A 209 -3.79 -15.40 -23.67
C LEU A 209 -2.81 -15.18 -22.51
N ALA A 210 -3.27 -14.56 -21.41
CA ALA A 210 -2.46 -14.32 -20.24
C ALA A 210 -2.11 -15.61 -19.50
N LYS A 211 -0.81 -15.83 -19.25
CA LYS A 211 -0.33 -16.82 -18.30
C LYS A 211 -0.65 -16.37 -16.87
N LYS A 212 -0.94 -17.32 -15.99
CA LYS A 212 -1.33 -17.03 -14.60
C LYS A 212 -0.66 -17.97 -13.62
N PHE A 213 -0.29 -17.46 -12.46
CA PHE A 213 0.06 -18.28 -11.31
C PHE A 213 -1.20 -18.78 -10.59
N GLU A 214 -1.27 -20.07 -10.29
CA GLU A 214 -2.30 -20.63 -9.43
C GLU A 214 -1.99 -20.27 -7.97
N ILE A 215 -2.83 -19.42 -7.38
CA ILE A 215 -2.72 -19.00 -5.99
C ILE A 215 -3.86 -19.64 -5.21
N SER A 216 -3.55 -20.35 -4.13
CA SER A 216 -4.59 -20.95 -3.27
C SER A 216 -5.46 -19.87 -2.62
N PHE A 217 -6.72 -20.21 -2.33
CA PHE A 217 -7.66 -19.29 -1.69
C PHE A 217 -7.11 -18.70 -0.39
N CYS A 218 -6.56 -19.54 0.50
CA CYS A 218 -5.93 -19.09 1.75
C CYS A 218 -4.70 -18.20 1.48
N GLY A 219 -3.92 -18.50 0.45
CA GLY A 219 -2.81 -17.64 0.04
C GLY A 219 -3.30 -16.25 -0.35
N ASN A 220 -4.40 -16.16 -1.08
CA ASN A 220 -4.98 -14.88 -1.51
C ASN A 220 -5.59 -14.10 -0.33
N LEU A 221 -6.20 -14.78 0.66
CA LEU A 221 -6.76 -14.14 1.86
C LEU A 221 -5.67 -13.51 2.73
N PHE A 222 -4.55 -14.20 2.94
CA PHE A 222 -3.47 -13.75 3.81
C PHE A 222 -2.28 -13.08 3.07
N LYS A 223 -2.46 -12.71 1.80
CA LYS A 223 -1.37 -12.19 0.94
C LYS A 223 -0.70 -10.91 1.45
N ASN A 224 -1.42 -10.11 2.23
CA ASN A 224 -0.90 -8.86 2.82
C ASN A 224 -0.22 -9.05 4.18
N TRP A 225 -0.36 -10.22 4.79
CA TRP A 225 0.17 -10.51 6.14
C TRP A 225 1.48 -11.29 6.07
N PHE A 226 1.62 -12.23 5.13
CA PHE A 226 2.80 -13.09 5.04
C PHE A 226 3.62 -12.83 3.77
N ARG A 227 4.93 -12.58 3.93
CA ARG A 227 5.85 -12.29 2.82
C ARG A 227 6.12 -13.51 1.91
N ARG A 228 6.27 -14.70 2.50
CA ARG A 228 6.56 -16.00 1.85
C ARG A 228 7.49 -15.90 0.62
N PRO A 229 8.74 -15.44 0.79
CA PRO A 229 9.65 -15.17 -0.33
C PRO A 229 9.96 -16.42 -1.18
N SER A 230 10.08 -17.58 -0.54
CA SER A 230 10.51 -18.84 -1.17
C SER A 230 9.35 -19.73 -1.65
N ALA A 231 8.11 -19.27 -1.54
CA ALA A 231 6.97 -20.07 -1.99
C ALA A 231 6.93 -20.14 -3.52
N VAL A 232 6.91 -21.37 -4.05
CA VAL A 232 6.80 -21.67 -5.49
C VAL A 232 5.33 -21.85 -5.83
N TYR A 233 4.89 -21.19 -6.89
CA TYR A 233 3.52 -21.29 -7.39
C TYR A 233 3.56 -21.77 -8.84
N PRO A 234 2.78 -22.80 -9.21
CA PRO A 234 2.75 -23.29 -10.58
C PRO A 234 2.15 -22.23 -11.50
N MET A 235 2.76 -22.07 -12.67
CA MET A 235 2.21 -21.26 -13.75
C MET A 235 1.32 -22.13 -14.63
N VAL A 236 0.14 -21.63 -14.96
CA VAL A 236 -0.83 -22.28 -15.84
C VAL A 236 -0.84 -21.53 -17.17
N ASP A 237 -0.63 -22.28 -18.25
CA ASP A 237 -0.80 -21.78 -19.60
C ASP A 237 -2.30 -21.71 -19.93
N PRO A 238 -2.80 -20.61 -20.53
CA PRO A 238 -4.20 -20.49 -20.96
C PRO A 238 -4.66 -21.62 -21.90
N ARG A 239 -3.74 -22.35 -22.56
CA ARG A 239 -4.07 -23.51 -23.41
C ARG A 239 -4.47 -24.76 -22.62
N GLY A 240 -4.41 -24.74 -21.30
CA GLY A 240 -4.81 -25.85 -20.43
C GLY A 240 -3.70 -26.89 -20.21
N ASP A 241 -2.55 -26.73 -20.88
CA ASP A 241 -1.37 -27.52 -20.61
C ASP A 241 -0.77 -27.03 -19.29
N ARG A 242 -1.04 -27.77 -18.21
CA ARG A 242 -0.27 -27.62 -16.98
C ARG A 242 1.16 -28.02 -17.31
N GLU A 243 2.02 -27.03 -17.55
CA GLU A 243 3.45 -27.23 -17.42
C GLU A 243 3.64 -27.78 -16.01
N ARG A 244 3.94 -29.09 -15.91
CA ARG A 244 4.33 -29.73 -14.67
C ARG A 244 5.61 -29.03 -14.25
N GLY A 245 5.44 -27.95 -13.49
CA GLY A 245 6.52 -27.09 -13.04
C GLY A 245 7.60 -28.00 -12.49
N PHE A 246 8.83 -27.76 -12.95
CA PHE A 246 10.05 -28.38 -12.49
C PHE A 246 9.96 -28.65 -10.99
N ALA A 247 9.46 -29.83 -10.64
CA ALA A 247 9.39 -30.28 -9.27
C ALA A 247 10.84 -30.61 -8.96
N SER A 248 11.51 -29.66 -8.33
CA SER A 248 12.81 -29.84 -7.72
C SER A 248 12.78 -31.13 -6.93
N SER A 249 13.42 -32.15 -7.48
CA SER A 249 13.92 -33.33 -6.79
C SER A 249 15.02 -32.91 -5.82
N GLN A 250 14.68 -32.08 -4.83
CA GLN A 250 15.49 -31.85 -3.65
C GLN A 250 14.71 -32.39 -2.47
N SER A 251 14.76 -33.72 -2.39
CA SER A 251 14.63 -34.49 -1.18
C SER A 251 15.91 -34.34 -0.34
N ALA A 252 15.69 -34.23 0.97
CA ALA A 252 16.63 -34.29 2.11
C ALA A 252 17.42 -33.02 2.45
#